data_AF-A0A0Q8Q5T7-F1
#
_entry.id   AF-A0A0Q8Q5T7-F1
#
_cell.length_a   1.000
_cell.length_b   1.000
_cell.length_c   1.000
_cell.angle_alpha   90.00
_cell.angle_beta   90.00
_cell.angle_gamma   90.00
#
_symmetry.space_group_name_H-M   'P 1'
#
loop_
_entity.id
_entity.type
_entity.pdbx_description
1 polymer ?
#
loop_
_entity_poly.entity_id
_entity_poly.type
_entity_poly.pdbx_seq_one_letter_code
_entity_poly.pdbx_strand_id
1 'polypeptide(L)'
;MRMVRMLPLVVAGLMTVTNAGAASAALVGQSISTGIAALKEWNVVSFNNFSTANHVGGRTLVGGNLNVTNGVVAMNGTGTGNSTYGTSAVTVAGNANFSNASVNGAGVQVGGNLTGNFNNNGGGAVQAGGTAQSQQNFSVQGNQGANFTNTIISQAADIKASLTSLSANLAALANTSGVTVGGDSNNQSITVSGTGLKVLNWSEAMFEGNQNQQLQVTIPSGATLVVNVAGTDIDFNRNFNTFTNMSNVLFNFYEATTVDVMRQFSGSILAVNAAVTGGYSGNIDGTVIGNSVTQQANGEIHNVPFQGDLSSVGGSVVSTAPEPSTWAMLILGFGLVGLSLRRREKRVLAVQMA
;
A
#
# COMPACT_ATOMS: atom_id res chain seq x y z
N MET A 1 77.39 33.89 -21.10
CA MET A 1 76.18 33.22 -21.60
C MET A 1 75.43 32.58 -20.44
N ARG A 2 74.40 33.25 -19.94
CA ARG A 2 73.44 32.71 -18.97
C ARG A 2 72.08 33.12 -19.50
N MET A 3 71.32 32.16 -20.03
CA MET A 3 69.97 32.42 -20.52
C MET A 3 68.97 32.29 -19.37
N VAL A 4 68.21 33.38 -19.24
CA VAL A 4 67.04 33.60 -18.40
C VAL A 4 65.91 32.67 -18.83
N ARG A 5 65.19 32.09 -17.87
CA ARG A 5 63.79 31.65 -18.06
C ARG A 5 62.95 32.14 -16.87
N MET A 6 62.07 33.09 -17.16
CA MET A 6 60.94 33.48 -16.33
C MET A 6 59.83 32.44 -16.49
N LEU A 7 59.16 32.04 -15.41
CA LEU A 7 57.77 31.56 -15.45
C LEU A 7 57.02 32.01 -14.18
N PRO A 8 55.72 32.32 -14.29
CA PRO A 8 55.01 33.18 -13.34
C PRO A 8 54.34 32.43 -12.19
N LEU A 9 54.21 33.16 -11.10
CA LEU A 9 53.35 32.94 -9.95
C LEU A 9 51.87 33.00 -10.37
N VAL A 10 51.07 31.96 -10.05
CA VAL A 10 49.62 32.09 -9.94
C VAL A 10 49.18 31.48 -8.61
N VAL A 11 48.56 32.34 -7.80
CA VAL A 11 47.94 32.10 -6.51
C VAL A 11 46.42 31.93 -6.72
N ALA A 12 45.78 31.23 -5.76
CA ALA A 12 44.35 31.10 -5.49
C ALA A 12 43.56 30.07 -6.34
N GLY A 13 42.64 29.27 -5.80
CA GLY A 13 41.95 29.36 -4.51
C GLY A 13 41.68 28.01 -3.86
N LEU A 14 41.92 27.97 -2.55
CA LEU A 14 41.43 26.96 -1.63
C LEU A 14 39.92 27.17 -1.48
N MET A 15 39.09 26.38 -2.16
CA MET A 15 37.65 26.33 -1.87
C MET A 15 37.44 25.50 -0.62
N THR A 16 37.25 26.19 0.49
CA THR A 16 36.66 25.68 1.73
C THR A 16 35.26 25.17 1.42
N VAL A 17 35.04 23.85 1.50
CA VAL A 17 33.69 23.29 1.54
C VAL A 17 33.14 23.53 2.94
N THR A 18 32.57 24.72 3.13
CA THR A 18 31.80 25.05 4.33
C THR A 18 30.49 24.27 4.30
N ASN A 19 30.20 23.60 5.40
CA ASN A 19 28.90 23.04 5.79
C ASN A 19 27.72 23.82 5.16
N ALA A 20 27.06 23.24 4.17
CA ALA A 20 25.72 23.60 3.77
C ALA A 20 24.79 22.53 4.35
N GLY A 21 23.86 22.99 5.18
CA GLY A 21 23.01 22.20 6.06
C GLY A 21 22.23 21.09 5.35
N ALA A 22 21.72 20.18 6.18
CA ALA A 22 20.78 19.15 5.79
C ALA A 22 19.71 19.72 4.85
N ALA A 23 19.85 19.42 3.56
CA ALA A 23 18.73 19.50 2.65
C ALA A 23 17.73 18.47 3.17
N SER A 24 16.69 18.96 3.86
CA SER A 24 15.47 18.21 4.06
C SER A 24 15.06 17.70 2.68
N ALA A 25 15.13 16.38 2.49
CA ALA A 25 14.61 15.75 1.30
C ALA A 25 13.14 16.17 1.21
N ALA A 26 12.82 17.04 0.25
CA ALA A 26 11.44 17.34 -0.07
C ALA A 26 10.77 16.00 -0.35
N LEU A 27 9.77 15.68 0.47
CA LEU A 27 8.87 14.55 0.27
C LEU A 27 8.28 14.75 -1.13
N VAL A 28 8.81 14.05 -2.13
CA VAL A 28 8.24 14.06 -3.48
C VAL A 28 6.81 13.59 -3.30
N GLY A 29 5.85 14.47 -3.59
CA GLY A 29 4.44 14.20 -3.36
C GLY A 29 4.00 13.00 -4.18
N GLN A 30 3.94 11.83 -3.54
CA GLN A 30 3.42 10.62 -4.16
C GLN A 30 1.94 10.83 -4.51
N SER A 31 1.52 10.35 -5.68
CA SER A 31 0.21 10.73 -6.21
C SER A 31 -0.92 10.14 -5.35
N ILE A 32 -1.86 11.00 -4.93
CA ILE A 32 -3.08 10.59 -4.22
C ILE A 32 -3.87 9.59 -5.08
N SER A 33 -3.81 9.72 -6.41
CA SER A 33 -4.38 8.75 -7.36
C SER A 33 -3.81 7.34 -7.20
N THR A 34 -2.52 7.18 -6.87
CA THR A 34 -1.91 5.87 -6.59
C THR A 34 -2.48 5.28 -5.30
N GLY A 35 -2.69 6.09 -4.27
CA GLY A 35 -3.32 5.67 -3.02
C GLY A 35 -4.78 5.24 -3.23
N ILE A 36 -5.53 6.00 -4.04
CA ILE A 36 -6.91 5.65 -4.41
C ILE A 36 -6.93 4.34 -5.20
N ALA A 37 -6.05 4.16 -6.19
CA ALA A 37 -5.95 2.93 -6.95
C ALA A 37 -5.62 1.73 -6.06
N ALA A 38 -4.70 1.90 -5.09
CA ALA A 38 -4.34 0.85 -4.15
C ALA A 38 -5.52 0.40 -3.28
N LEU A 39 -6.39 1.32 -2.82
CA LEU A 39 -7.62 0.98 -2.08
C LEU A 39 -8.59 0.09 -2.87
N LYS A 40 -8.62 0.22 -4.20
CA LYS A 40 -9.51 -0.54 -5.08
C LYS A 40 -8.91 -1.87 -5.53
N GLU A 41 -7.59 -1.92 -5.65
CA GLU A 41 -6.86 -3.09 -6.17
C GLU A 41 -6.58 -4.13 -5.08
N TRP A 42 -6.17 -3.68 -3.90
CA TRP A 42 -5.76 -4.55 -2.81
C TRP A 42 -6.89 -4.74 -1.81
N ASN A 43 -7.11 -5.98 -1.40
CA ASN A 43 -8.05 -6.27 -0.32
C ASN A 43 -7.35 -6.19 1.05
N VAL A 44 -6.08 -6.59 1.12
CA VAL A 44 -5.24 -6.40 2.30
C VAL A 44 -3.92 -5.74 1.92
N VAL A 45 -3.55 -4.68 2.64
CA VAL A 45 -2.22 -4.09 2.62
C VAL A 45 -1.69 -3.99 4.05
N SER A 46 -0.63 -4.75 4.34
CA SER A 46 0.11 -4.62 5.59
C SER A 46 1.49 -4.05 5.28
N PHE A 47 1.85 -2.89 5.84
CA PHE A 47 3.17 -2.30 5.56
C PHE A 47 4.33 -3.02 6.27
N ASN A 48 4.03 -3.73 7.35
CA ASN A 48 4.92 -4.61 8.08
C ASN A 48 4.34 -6.02 8.00
N ASN A 49 4.31 -6.76 9.11
CA ASN A 49 3.90 -8.16 9.10
C ASN A 49 2.38 -8.35 8.96
N PHE A 50 1.99 -9.35 8.19
CA PHE A 50 0.63 -9.86 8.12
C PHE A 50 0.59 -11.29 8.64
N SER A 51 -0.31 -11.58 9.60
CA SER A 51 -0.61 -12.93 10.05
C SER A 51 -2.09 -13.23 9.87
N THR A 52 -2.41 -14.40 9.33
CA THR A 52 -3.79 -14.88 9.20
C THR A 52 -3.92 -16.36 9.57
N ALA A 53 -5.02 -16.66 10.26
CA ALA A 53 -5.45 -18.02 10.57
C ALA A 53 -6.76 -18.43 9.88
N ASN A 54 -7.19 -17.68 8.86
CA ASN A 54 -8.48 -17.90 8.17
C ASN A 54 -8.42 -17.41 6.70
N HIS A 55 -9.57 -17.21 6.09
CA HIS A 55 -9.76 -16.82 4.71
C HIS A 55 -9.59 -15.31 4.51
N VAL A 56 -8.84 -14.97 3.47
CA VAL A 56 -8.60 -13.61 2.99
C VAL A 56 -8.94 -13.57 1.50
N GLY A 57 -9.94 -12.78 1.17
CA GLY A 57 -10.32 -12.47 -0.20
C GLY A 57 -9.34 -11.53 -0.89
N GLY A 58 -9.36 -11.50 -2.21
CA GLY A 58 -8.71 -10.48 -3.03
C GLY A 58 -7.18 -10.41 -2.90
N ARG A 59 -6.57 -9.43 -3.57
CA ARG A 59 -5.11 -9.33 -3.58
C ARG A 59 -4.57 -8.94 -2.20
N THR A 60 -3.39 -9.46 -1.86
CA THR A 60 -2.71 -9.20 -0.59
C THR A 60 -1.29 -8.68 -0.82
N LEU A 61 -0.98 -7.50 -0.26
CA LEU A 61 0.35 -6.91 -0.23
C LEU A 61 0.89 -6.87 1.20
N VAL A 62 2.11 -7.34 1.41
CA VAL A 62 2.78 -7.36 2.72
C VAL A 62 4.18 -6.77 2.59
N GLY A 63 4.45 -5.64 3.24
CA GLY A 63 5.77 -5.00 3.25
C GLY A 63 6.78 -5.66 4.21
N GLY A 64 6.29 -6.38 5.22
CA GLY A 64 7.10 -7.21 6.11
C GLY A 64 6.99 -8.70 5.77
N ASN A 65 6.88 -9.53 6.80
CA ASN A 65 6.71 -10.97 6.66
C ASN A 65 5.24 -11.38 6.65
N LEU A 66 4.92 -12.40 5.86
CA LEU A 66 3.59 -13.03 5.80
C LEU A 66 3.62 -14.39 6.53
N ASN A 67 2.65 -14.61 7.40
CA ASN A 67 2.36 -15.93 7.99
C ASN A 67 0.91 -16.33 7.71
N VAL A 68 0.71 -17.46 7.06
CA VAL A 68 -0.62 -18.05 6.82
C VAL A 68 -0.67 -19.42 7.48
N THR A 69 -1.60 -19.62 8.41
CA THR A 69 -1.78 -20.89 9.12
C THR A 69 -3.21 -21.37 9.00
N ASN A 70 -3.48 -22.53 8.42
CA ASN A 70 -4.85 -23.06 8.22
C ASN A 70 -5.78 -22.09 7.46
N GLY A 71 -5.22 -21.26 6.57
CA GLY A 71 -5.93 -20.17 5.90
C GLY A 71 -5.85 -20.25 4.39
N VAL A 72 -6.71 -19.47 3.72
CA VAL A 72 -6.69 -19.32 2.26
C VAL A 72 -6.55 -17.84 1.94
N VAL A 73 -5.57 -17.49 1.13
CA VAL A 73 -5.36 -16.10 0.71
C VAL A 73 -5.65 -15.93 -0.78
N ALA A 74 -5.98 -14.70 -1.18
CA ALA A 74 -6.42 -14.39 -2.52
C ALA A 74 -7.64 -15.17 -2.99
N MET A 75 -8.59 -15.42 -2.07
CA MET A 75 -9.88 -16.00 -2.42
C MET A 75 -10.71 -15.03 -3.26
N ASN A 76 -11.51 -15.55 -4.18
CA ASN A 76 -12.48 -14.75 -4.94
C ASN A 76 -11.85 -13.53 -5.65
N GLY A 77 -10.52 -13.54 -5.89
CA GLY A 77 -9.71 -12.40 -6.34
C GLY A 77 -9.15 -12.59 -7.75
N THR A 78 -9.80 -11.93 -8.71
CA THR A 78 -9.26 -11.46 -10.00
C THR A 78 -8.59 -12.47 -10.94
N GLY A 79 -9.23 -13.61 -11.26
CA GLY A 79 -8.84 -14.44 -12.43
C GLY A 79 -7.33 -14.77 -12.54
N THR A 80 -6.85 -15.00 -13.76
CA THR A 80 -5.45 -15.41 -14.06
C THR A 80 -4.46 -14.25 -14.28
N GLY A 81 -4.87 -12.99 -14.04
CA GLY A 81 -4.08 -11.80 -14.41
C GLY A 81 -3.27 -11.19 -13.27
N ASN A 82 -2.11 -10.60 -13.60
CA ASN A 82 -1.32 -9.77 -12.67
C ASN A 82 -2.10 -8.51 -12.27
N SER A 83 -1.71 -7.89 -11.15
CA SER A 83 -2.24 -6.59 -10.72
C SER A 83 -1.90 -5.49 -11.74
N THR A 84 -2.55 -4.34 -11.63
CA THR A 84 -2.14 -3.15 -12.41
C THR A 84 -0.68 -2.72 -12.13
N TYR A 85 -0.14 -3.14 -10.98
CA TYR A 85 1.26 -2.93 -10.60
C TYR A 85 2.21 -4.03 -11.13
N GLY A 86 1.69 -4.96 -11.95
CA GLY A 86 2.45 -6.08 -12.52
C GLY A 86 2.76 -7.20 -11.52
N THR A 87 2.15 -7.17 -10.34
CA THR A 87 2.44 -8.10 -9.23
C THR A 87 1.48 -9.28 -9.20
N SER A 88 1.90 -10.35 -8.53
CA SER A 88 1.05 -11.52 -8.23
C SER A 88 -0.12 -11.19 -7.30
N ALA A 89 -1.05 -12.15 -7.15
CA ALA A 89 -2.18 -12.02 -6.22
C ALA A 89 -1.75 -11.92 -4.76
N VAL A 90 -0.65 -12.58 -4.40
CA VAL A 90 0.03 -12.40 -3.10
C VAL A 90 1.42 -11.85 -3.35
N THR A 91 1.73 -10.70 -2.76
CA THR A 91 3.02 -10.03 -2.88
C THR A 91 3.56 -9.70 -1.49
N VAL A 92 4.77 -10.18 -1.20
CA VAL A 92 5.41 -10.06 0.13
C VAL A 92 6.82 -9.52 -0.08
N ALA A 93 7.18 -8.40 0.55
CA ALA A 93 8.53 -7.84 0.42
C ALA A 93 9.53 -8.55 1.34
N GLY A 94 9.10 -9.03 2.51
CA GLY A 94 9.89 -9.85 3.42
C GLY A 94 9.79 -11.35 3.11
N ASN A 95 9.80 -12.18 4.16
CA ASN A 95 9.65 -13.63 4.05
C ASN A 95 8.17 -14.04 4.08
N ALA A 96 7.85 -15.17 3.45
CA ALA A 96 6.52 -15.77 3.55
C ALA A 96 6.63 -17.20 4.11
N ASN A 97 5.74 -17.52 5.04
CA ASN A 97 5.57 -18.84 5.59
C ASN A 97 4.12 -19.30 5.44
N PHE A 98 3.93 -20.45 4.81
CA PHE A 98 2.63 -21.07 4.60
C PHE A 98 2.55 -22.42 5.31
N SER A 99 1.64 -22.53 6.26
CA SER A 99 1.39 -23.76 7.02
C SER A 99 -0.06 -24.20 6.82
N ASN A 100 -0.27 -25.32 6.13
CA ASN A 100 -1.61 -25.80 5.77
C ASN A 100 -2.46 -24.69 5.11
N ALA A 101 -1.91 -24.07 4.07
CA ALA A 101 -2.52 -22.92 3.44
C ALA A 101 -2.83 -23.15 1.95
N SER A 102 -3.68 -22.30 1.39
CA SER A 102 -3.91 -22.24 -0.07
C SER A 102 -3.86 -20.81 -0.58
N VAL A 103 -3.44 -20.65 -1.82
CA VAL A 103 -3.48 -19.40 -2.59
C VAL A 103 -4.42 -19.62 -3.76
N ASN A 104 -5.53 -18.89 -3.79
CA ASN A 104 -6.57 -19.06 -4.81
C ASN A 104 -6.51 -17.99 -5.93
N GLY A 105 -5.58 -17.04 -5.85
CA GLY A 105 -5.34 -16.03 -6.87
C GLY A 105 -4.10 -16.31 -7.72
N ALA A 106 -3.90 -15.53 -8.78
CA ALA A 106 -2.80 -15.70 -9.73
C ALA A 106 -1.41 -15.41 -9.12
N GLY A 107 -0.75 -16.46 -8.64
CA GLY A 107 0.67 -16.48 -8.28
C GLY A 107 1.03 -15.88 -6.93
N VAL A 108 2.31 -16.00 -6.61
CA VAL A 108 2.92 -15.51 -5.36
C VAL A 108 4.31 -14.94 -5.66
N GLN A 109 4.60 -13.74 -5.15
CA GLN A 109 5.91 -13.11 -5.23
C GLN A 109 6.41 -12.75 -3.83
N VAL A 110 7.60 -13.23 -3.46
CA VAL A 110 8.20 -13.03 -2.14
C VAL A 110 9.60 -12.46 -2.28
N GLY A 111 9.87 -11.28 -1.73
CA GLY A 111 11.19 -10.63 -1.80
C GLY A 111 12.25 -11.40 -1.01
N GLY A 112 11.87 -12.01 0.11
CA GLY A 112 12.73 -12.86 0.95
C GLY A 112 12.59 -14.36 0.64
N ASN A 113 12.64 -15.16 1.71
CA ASN A 113 12.50 -16.62 1.65
C ASN A 113 11.02 -17.04 1.63
N LEU A 114 10.71 -18.08 0.87
CA LEU A 114 9.41 -18.75 0.85
C LEU A 114 9.52 -20.12 1.51
N THR A 115 8.81 -20.30 2.62
CA THR A 115 8.86 -21.50 3.46
C THR A 115 7.49 -22.13 3.66
N GLY A 116 7.48 -23.43 3.98
CA GLY A 116 6.27 -24.20 4.18
C GLY A 116 5.62 -24.68 2.88
N ASN A 117 4.53 -25.45 3.02
CA ASN A 117 3.80 -26.05 1.90
C ASN A 117 2.41 -25.42 1.79
N PHE A 118 1.98 -25.15 0.56
CA PHE A 118 0.65 -24.63 0.27
C PHE A 118 0.14 -25.13 -1.07
N ASN A 119 -1.16 -24.98 -1.33
CA ASN A 119 -1.72 -25.22 -2.66
C ASN A 119 -1.76 -23.92 -3.45
N ASN A 120 -1.21 -23.91 -4.67
CA ASN A 120 -1.33 -22.78 -5.59
C ASN A 120 -2.52 -22.98 -6.55
N ASN A 121 -3.74 -22.94 -6.02
CA ASN A 121 -4.96 -23.25 -6.76
C ASN A 121 -5.29 -22.20 -7.85
N GLY A 122 -4.92 -20.94 -7.62
CA GLY A 122 -5.10 -19.87 -8.60
C GLY A 122 -4.12 -19.93 -9.77
N GLY A 123 -3.14 -20.85 -9.72
CA GLY A 123 -2.09 -20.95 -10.71
C GLY A 123 -1.14 -19.74 -10.69
N GLY A 124 -0.56 -19.41 -11.84
CA GLY A 124 0.43 -18.34 -11.94
C GLY A 124 1.80 -18.72 -11.39
N ALA A 125 2.77 -17.83 -11.59
CA ALA A 125 4.14 -18.05 -11.15
C ALA A 125 4.28 -17.89 -9.63
N VAL A 126 5.10 -18.75 -9.02
CA VAL A 126 5.54 -18.62 -7.63
C VAL A 126 7.03 -18.33 -7.63
N GLN A 127 7.40 -17.18 -7.10
CA GLN A 127 8.76 -16.63 -7.17
C GLN A 127 9.22 -16.12 -5.81
N ALA A 128 10.48 -16.40 -5.45
CA ALA A 128 11.13 -15.90 -4.24
C ALA A 128 12.50 -15.29 -4.57
N GLY A 129 12.77 -14.11 -4.01
CA GLY A 129 14.08 -13.45 -4.13
C GLY A 129 15.17 -14.23 -3.40
N GLY A 130 14.83 -14.80 -2.24
CA GLY A 130 15.65 -15.73 -1.47
C GLY A 130 15.33 -17.19 -1.76
N THR A 131 15.64 -18.05 -0.80
CA THR A 131 15.39 -19.50 -0.91
C THR A 131 13.90 -19.81 -0.97
N ALA A 132 13.54 -20.90 -1.65
CA ALA A 132 12.17 -21.38 -1.70
C ALA A 132 12.10 -22.89 -1.48
N GLN A 133 11.20 -23.31 -0.60
CA GLN A 133 10.91 -24.72 -0.38
C GLN A 133 10.24 -25.36 -1.61
N SER A 134 10.68 -26.55 -1.99
CA SER A 134 10.07 -27.33 -3.07
C SER A 134 8.62 -27.66 -2.76
N GLN A 135 7.76 -27.60 -3.77
CA GLN A 135 6.33 -27.84 -3.66
C GLN A 135 5.96 -29.08 -4.48
N GLN A 136 4.95 -29.83 -4.00
CA GLN A 136 4.59 -31.11 -4.61
C GLN A 136 3.90 -30.96 -5.98
N ASN A 137 3.04 -29.93 -6.10
CA ASN A 137 2.08 -29.84 -7.22
C ASN A 137 2.33 -28.65 -8.16
N PHE A 138 3.39 -27.87 -7.94
CA PHE A 138 3.75 -26.75 -8.82
C PHE A 138 5.23 -26.38 -8.69
N SER A 139 5.76 -25.72 -9.72
CA SER A 139 7.13 -25.24 -9.73
C SER A 139 7.27 -23.91 -8.99
N VAL A 140 8.37 -23.76 -8.27
CA VAL A 140 8.76 -22.52 -7.59
C VAL A 140 10.11 -22.04 -8.10
N GLN A 141 10.22 -20.74 -8.37
CA GLN A 141 11.46 -20.09 -8.76
C GLN A 141 12.07 -19.39 -7.54
N GLY A 142 12.98 -20.05 -6.84
CA GLY A 142 13.77 -19.44 -5.77
C GLY A 142 15.02 -18.72 -6.29
N ASN A 143 15.65 -17.95 -5.43
CA ASN A 143 16.92 -17.26 -5.66
C ASN A 143 16.89 -16.28 -6.84
N GLN A 144 15.77 -15.57 -7.04
CA GLN A 144 15.62 -14.57 -8.11
C GLN A 144 16.57 -13.37 -7.94
N GLY A 145 17.19 -13.21 -6.77
CA GLY A 145 18.26 -12.26 -6.51
C GLY A 145 17.79 -10.87 -6.11
N ALA A 146 18.76 -10.02 -5.75
CA ALA A 146 18.50 -8.73 -5.10
C ALA A 146 17.65 -7.75 -5.94
N ASN A 147 17.77 -7.79 -7.28
CA ASN A 147 16.97 -6.90 -8.14
C ASN A 147 15.47 -7.21 -8.02
N PHE A 148 15.10 -8.49 -7.99
CA PHE A 148 13.73 -8.91 -7.78
C PHE A 148 13.21 -8.46 -6.41
N THR A 149 13.99 -8.69 -5.35
CA THR A 149 13.66 -8.25 -3.99
C THR A 149 13.47 -6.73 -3.91
N ASN A 150 14.39 -5.96 -4.48
CA ASN A 150 14.35 -4.50 -4.43
C ASN A 150 13.17 -3.90 -5.20
N THR A 151 12.73 -4.51 -6.30
CA THR A 151 11.51 -4.09 -7.00
C THR A 151 10.27 -4.20 -6.11
N ILE A 152 10.12 -5.33 -5.41
CA ILE A 152 8.97 -5.54 -4.51
C ILE A 152 9.02 -4.56 -3.33
N ILE A 153 10.20 -4.36 -2.73
CA ILE A 153 10.39 -3.40 -1.63
C ILE A 153 10.03 -1.98 -2.07
N SER A 154 10.50 -1.55 -3.25
CA SER A 154 10.20 -0.22 -3.78
C SER A 154 8.69 -0.04 -4.00
N GLN A 155 8.02 -1.01 -4.62
CA GLN A 155 6.57 -0.95 -4.87
C GLN A 155 5.77 -0.87 -3.57
N ALA A 156 6.14 -1.67 -2.55
CA ALA A 156 5.50 -1.61 -1.25
C ALA A 156 5.70 -0.25 -0.56
N ALA A 157 6.91 0.33 -0.67
CA ALA A 157 7.20 1.67 -0.15
C ALA A 157 6.41 2.76 -0.87
N ASP A 158 6.27 2.68 -2.20
CA ASP A 158 5.52 3.64 -3.01
C ASP A 158 4.01 3.62 -2.68
N ILE A 159 3.45 2.42 -2.53
CA ILE A 159 2.06 2.22 -2.10
C ILE A 159 1.85 2.76 -0.68
N LYS A 160 2.78 2.46 0.26
CA LYS A 160 2.74 3.00 1.63
C LYS A 160 2.71 4.53 1.63
N ALA A 161 3.65 5.14 0.92
CA ALA A 161 3.75 6.60 0.86
C ALA A 161 2.48 7.22 0.26
N SER A 162 1.95 6.64 -0.83
CA SER A 162 0.73 7.13 -1.48
C SER A 162 -0.51 7.01 -0.58
N LEU A 163 -0.67 5.89 0.13
CA LEU A 163 -1.77 5.68 1.08
C LEU A 163 -1.64 6.58 2.31
N THR A 164 -0.41 6.85 2.77
CA THR A 164 -0.14 7.79 3.85
C THR A 164 -0.53 9.22 3.45
N SER A 165 -0.13 9.64 2.24
CA SER A 165 -0.54 10.93 1.68
C SER A 165 -2.06 11.02 1.52
N LEU A 166 -2.73 9.98 1.02
CA LEU A 166 -4.19 9.95 0.93
C LEU A 166 -4.84 10.07 2.30
N SER A 167 -4.39 9.29 3.29
CA SER A 167 -4.91 9.34 4.67
C SER A 167 -4.81 10.73 5.27
N ALA A 168 -3.67 11.41 5.11
CA ALA A 168 -3.48 12.78 5.57
C ALA A 168 -4.38 13.80 4.84
N ASN A 169 -4.55 13.65 3.51
CA ASN A 169 -5.44 14.53 2.75
C ASN A 169 -6.91 14.36 3.14
N LEU A 170 -7.34 13.11 3.39
CA LEU A 170 -8.69 12.82 3.88
C LEU A 170 -8.91 13.41 5.27
N ALA A 171 -7.94 13.26 6.18
CA ALA A 171 -8.01 13.78 7.55
C ALA A 171 -8.13 15.32 7.61
N ALA A 172 -7.61 16.03 6.60
CA ALA A 172 -7.71 17.48 6.51
C ALA A 172 -9.10 17.98 6.07
N LEU A 173 -10.01 17.09 5.62
CA LEU A 173 -11.33 17.48 5.17
C LEU A 173 -12.27 17.77 6.35
N ALA A 174 -13.05 18.85 6.22
CA ALA A 174 -14.09 19.20 7.18
C ALA A 174 -15.36 18.34 6.98
N ASN A 175 -16.19 18.27 8.03
CA ASN A 175 -17.53 17.70 7.93
C ASN A 175 -18.33 18.30 6.76
N THR A 176 -18.97 17.44 5.98
CA THR A 176 -19.84 17.88 4.89
C THR A 176 -21.31 17.88 5.30
N SER A 177 -22.12 18.73 4.66
CA SER A 177 -23.58 18.63 4.77
C SER A 177 -24.11 17.31 4.20
N GLY A 178 -25.31 16.92 4.64
CA GLY A 178 -25.97 15.70 4.18
C GLY A 178 -25.51 14.42 4.88
N VAL A 179 -24.72 14.53 5.94
CA VAL A 179 -24.44 13.44 6.89
C VAL A 179 -25.13 13.74 8.21
N THR A 180 -26.00 12.84 8.66
CA THR A 180 -26.67 12.92 9.95
C THR A 180 -26.23 11.75 10.81
N VAL A 181 -25.84 12.03 12.05
CA VAL A 181 -25.54 11.03 13.07
C VAL A 181 -26.69 11.00 14.06
N GLY A 182 -27.22 9.82 14.35
CA GLY A 182 -28.32 9.61 15.28
C GLY A 182 -28.25 8.23 15.91
N GLY A 183 -29.36 7.78 16.47
CA GLY A 183 -29.41 6.46 17.09
C GLY A 183 -30.37 6.37 18.26
N ASP A 184 -30.37 5.20 18.88
CA ASP A 184 -30.99 4.91 20.16
C ASP A 184 -29.92 4.31 21.10
N SER A 185 -30.29 3.88 22.31
CA SER A 185 -29.33 3.33 23.29
C SER A 185 -28.61 2.05 22.84
N ASN A 186 -29.12 1.36 21.82
CA ASN A 186 -28.59 0.11 21.27
C ASN A 186 -27.93 0.29 19.90
N ASN A 187 -28.27 1.35 19.16
CA ASN A 187 -27.84 1.53 17.77
C ASN A 187 -27.31 2.94 17.54
N GLN A 188 -26.07 3.06 17.07
CA GLN A 188 -25.58 4.29 16.45
C GLN A 188 -25.90 4.26 14.96
N SER A 189 -26.52 5.31 14.43
CA SER A 189 -26.80 5.43 12.99
C SER A 189 -26.03 6.58 12.33
N ILE A 190 -25.57 6.34 11.10
CA ILE A 190 -25.12 7.36 10.16
C ILE A 190 -26.03 7.30 8.94
N THR A 191 -26.67 8.41 8.59
CA THR A 191 -27.48 8.54 7.39
C THR A 191 -26.87 9.57 6.46
N VAL A 192 -26.57 9.15 5.24
CA VAL A 192 -26.04 9.99 4.17
C VAL A 192 -27.16 10.35 3.20
N SER A 193 -27.15 11.58 2.70
CA SER A 193 -28.07 12.10 1.68
C SER A 193 -27.30 12.78 0.55
N GLY A 194 -27.93 12.84 -0.64
CA GLY A 194 -27.31 13.36 -1.86
C GLY A 194 -26.26 12.40 -2.45
N THR A 195 -25.38 12.93 -3.30
CA THR A 195 -24.33 12.18 -4.01
C THR A 195 -22.94 12.77 -3.73
N GLY A 196 -21.91 12.13 -4.27
CA GLY A 196 -20.51 12.56 -4.15
C GLY A 196 -19.89 12.23 -2.80
N LEU A 197 -18.70 12.78 -2.57
CA LEU A 197 -17.98 12.62 -1.31
C LEU A 197 -18.73 13.29 -0.15
N LYS A 198 -18.82 12.56 0.96
CA LYS A 198 -19.41 12.96 2.24
C LYS A 198 -18.39 12.62 3.33
N VAL A 199 -18.07 13.60 4.16
CA VAL A 199 -17.05 13.48 5.21
C VAL A 199 -17.71 13.64 6.57
N LEU A 200 -17.38 12.72 7.47
CA LEU A 200 -17.72 12.73 8.88
C LEU A 200 -16.44 12.60 9.70
N ASN A 201 -16.22 13.54 10.62
CA ASN A 201 -15.09 13.55 11.54
C ASN A 201 -15.60 13.11 12.91
N TRP A 202 -15.04 12.00 13.40
CA TRP A 202 -15.28 11.40 14.70
C TRP A 202 -13.98 11.34 15.50
N SER A 203 -14.12 11.08 16.79
CA SER A 203 -13.00 10.66 17.65
C SER A 203 -13.19 9.22 18.12
N GLU A 204 -12.14 8.63 18.70
CA GLU A 204 -12.14 7.31 19.32
C GLU A 204 -13.28 7.13 20.33
N ALA A 205 -13.72 8.21 20.99
CA ALA A 205 -14.86 8.21 21.90
C ALA A 205 -16.18 7.69 21.29
N MET A 206 -16.32 7.67 19.96
CA MET A 206 -17.49 7.08 19.28
C MET A 206 -17.48 5.54 19.23
N PHE A 207 -16.34 4.94 19.56
CA PHE A 207 -16.08 3.51 19.59
C PHE A 207 -16.01 2.97 21.03
N GLU A 208 -15.81 3.85 22.01
CA GLU A 208 -15.75 3.52 23.44
C GLU A 208 -17.14 3.41 24.11
N GLY A 209 -17.28 2.44 25.01
CA GLY A 209 -18.42 2.30 25.93
C GLY A 209 -19.37 1.12 25.66
N ASN A 210 -20.25 0.83 26.63
CA ASN A 210 -21.18 -0.31 26.61
C ASN A 210 -22.57 0.00 26.02
N GLN A 211 -22.77 1.23 25.53
CA GLN A 211 -24.00 1.63 24.84
C GLN A 211 -23.73 1.62 23.34
N ASN A 212 -24.74 1.29 22.51
CA ASN A 212 -24.62 1.09 21.06
C ASN A 212 -23.97 -0.24 20.64
N GLN A 213 -24.71 -1.33 20.75
CA GLN A 213 -24.33 -2.67 20.30
C GLN A 213 -24.14 -2.77 18.77
N GLN A 214 -24.68 -1.82 18.00
CA GLN A 214 -24.57 -1.80 16.54
C GLN A 214 -24.20 -0.43 15.97
N LEU A 215 -23.44 -0.44 14.88
CA LEU A 215 -23.35 0.66 13.93
C LEU A 215 -24.23 0.37 12.72
N GLN A 216 -25.06 1.33 12.34
CA GLN A 216 -25.92 1.25 11.16
C GLN A 216 -25.57 2.39 10.21
N VAL A 217 -25.34 2.09 8.94
CA VAL A 217 -25.04 3.09 7.92
C VAL A 217 -26.04 2.98 6.78
N THR A 218 -26.64 4.10 6.40
CA THR A 218 -27.47 4.21 5.20
C THR A 218 -26.81 5.19 4.24
N ILE A 219 -26.47 4.70 3.05
CA ILE A 219 -25.82 5.50 2.01
C ILE A 219 -26.49 5.29 0.64
N PRO A 220 -26.95 6.36 -0.04
CA PRO A 220 -27.59 6.25 -1.34
C PRO A 220 -26.58 5.92 -2.44
N SER A 221 -27.08 5.47 -3.60
CA SER A 221 -26.24 5.24 -4.77
C SER A 221 -25.55 6.55 -5.20
N GLY A 222 -24.28 6.45 -5.61
CA GLY A 222 -23.48 7.60 -6.04
C GLY A 222 -22.92 8.46 -4.91
N ALA A 223 -23.17 8.13 -3.64
CA ALA A 223 -22.48 8.74 -2.51
C ALA A 223 -21.26 7.90 -2.08
N THR A 224 -20.27 8.57 -1.50
CA THR A 224 -19.10 7.98 -0.83
C THR A 224 -18.98 8.59 0.56
N LEU A 225 -18.89 7.75 1.59
CA LEU A 225 -18.72 8.20 2.96
C LEU A 225 -17.28 7.95 3.39
N VAL A 226 -16.60 9.01 3.83
CA VAL A 226 -15.35 8.94 4.56
C VAL A 226 -15.62 9.31 6.01
N VAL A 227 -15.28 8.41 6.92
CA VAL A 227 -15.27 8.69 8.37
C VAL A 227 -13.82 8.87 8.79
N ASN A 228 -13.38 10.10 9.00
CA ASN A 228 -12.07 10.36 9.61
C ASN A 228 -12.20 10.18 11.12
N VAL A 229 -11.29 9.43 11.71
CA VAL A 229 -11.32 9.12 13.14
C VAL A 229 -10.04 9.64 13.79
N ALA A 230 -10.22 10.60 14.70
CA ALA A 230 -9.19 11.08 15.61
C ALA A 230 -9.02 10.12 16.79
N GLY A 231 -7.80 9.96 17.28
CA GLY A 231 -7.50 9.04 18.39
C GLY A 231 -6.49 7.97 18.03
N THR A 232 -5.80 7.48 19.05
CA THR A 232 -4.66 6.58 18.88
C THR A 232 -5.00 5.12 19.13
N ASP A 233 -6.04 4.85 19.93
CA ASP A 233 -6.41 3.50 20.35
C ASP A 233 -7.90 3.28 20.05
N ILE A 234 -8.18 2.42 19.06
CA ILE A 234 -9.54 2.19 18.58
C ILE A 234 -9.99 0.77 18.96
N ASP A 235 -10.95 0.66 19.87
CA ASP A 235 -11.66 -0.61 20.14
C ASP A 235 -13.03 -0.62 19.43
N PHE A 236 -13.11 -1.28 18.27
CA PHE A 236 -14.36 -1.51 17.58
C PHE A 236 -15.05 -2.79 18.09
N ASN A 237 -15.79 -2.67 19.20
CA ASN A 237 -16.47 -3.79 19.83
C ASN A 237 -18.00 -3.80 19.66
N ARG A 238 -18.47 -3.62 18.42
CA ARG A 238 -19.91 -3.53 18.09
C ARG A 238 -20.18 -4.16 16.75
N ASN A 239 -21.41 -4.59 16.49
CA ASN A 239 -21.74 -5.17 15.18
C ASN A 239 -21.91 -4.06 14.14
N PHE A 240 -21.19 -4.15 13.05
CA PHE A 240 -21.42 -3.34 11.85
C PHE A 240 -21.67 -4.28 10.68
N ASN A 241 -22.92 -4.76 10.63
CA ASN A 241 -23.37 -5.77 9.68
C ASN A 241 -23.39 -5.24 8.25
N THR A 242 -23.46 -6.14 7.28
CA THR A 242 -23.52 -5.81 5.86
C THR A 242 -24.76 -5.00 5.49
N PHE A 243 -24.60 -4.06 4.56
CA PHE A 243 -25.66 -3.18 4.07
C PHE A 243 -25.41 -2.77 2.62
N THR A 244 -26.43 -2.21 1.98
CA THR A 244 -26.33 -1.71 0.59
C THR A 244 -25.27 -0.63 0.46
N ASN A 245 -24.42 -0.73 -0.57
CA ASN A 245 -23.34 0.23 -0.87
C ASN A 245 -22.23 0.31 0.20
N MET A 246 -22.05 -0.70 1.05
CA MET A 246 -20.97 -0.73 2.06
C MET A 246 -19.56 -0.57 1.49
N SER A 247 -19.34 -0.98 0.23
CA SER A 247 -18.07 -0.78 -0.49
C SER A 247 -17.71 0.70 -0.69
N ASN A 248 -18.64 1.63 -0.47
CA ASN A 248 -18.42 3.07 -0.62
C ASN A 248 -18.14 3.77 0.72
N VAL A 249 -17.91 3.00 1.79
CA VAL A 249 -17.60 3.53 3.13
C VAL A 249 -16.13 3.27 3.44
N LEU A 250 -15.41 4.33 3.81
CA LEU A 250 -14.01 4.29 4.21
C LEU A 250 -13.85 4.90 5.61
N PHE A 251 -13.28 4.14 6.54
CA PHE A 251 -12.80 4.64 7.81
C PHE A 251 -11.32 4.97 7.70
N ASN A 252 -10.99 6.24 7.90
CA ASN A 252 -9.63 6.75 7.87
C ASN A 252 -9.15 7.01 9.31
N PHE A 253 -8.43 6.05 9.87
CA PHE A 253 -7.81 6.12 11.19
C PHE A 253 -6.40 6.70 11.03
N TYR A 254 -6.33 8.01 10.85
CA TYR A 254 -5.12 8.68 10.33
C TYR A 254 -3.98 8.78 11.34
N GLU A 255 -4.28 8.73 12.64
CA GLU A 255 -3.29 8.78 13.72
C GLU A 255 -3.30 7.56 14.66
N ALA A 256 -4.17 6.58 14.40
CA ALA A 256 -4.27 5.37 15.20
C ALA A 256 -2.97 4.57 15.20
N THR A 257 -2.61 4.05 16.37
CA THR A 257 -1.53 3.08 16.56
C THR A 257 -2.07 1.67 16.75
N THR A 258 -3.32 1.53 17.21
CA THR A 258 -4.07 0.29 17.34
C THR A 258 -5.48 0.46 16.78
N VAL A 259 -5.95 -0.56 16.06
CA VAL A 259 -7.35 -0.69 15.63
C VAL A 259 -7.77 -2.14 15.81
N ASP A 260 -8.57 -2.39 16.83
CA ASP A 260 -9.07 -3.71 17.18
C ASP A 260 -10.52 -3.88 16.72
N VAL A 261 -10.73 -4.77 15.75
CA VAL A 261 -12.04 -5.09 15.17
C VAL A 261 -12.56 -6.38 15.79
N MET A 262 -13.29 -6.24 16.89
CA MET A 262 -13.69 -7.39 17.72
C MET A 262 -14.88 -8.17 17.14
N ARG A 263 -15.69 -7.53 16.28
CA ARG A 263 -16.92 -8.10 15.71
C ARG A 263 -16.99 -7.83 14.20
N GLN A 264 -18.16 -8.09 13.61
CA GLN A 264 -18.44 -7.82 12.20
C GLN A 264 -18.21 -6.35 11.84
N PHE A 265 -17.51 -6.09 10.73
CA PHE A 265 -17.20 -4.74 10.23
C PHE A 265 -17.46 -4.63 8.72
N SER A 266 -18.36 -3.74 8.29
CA SER A 266 -18.71 -3.56 6.88
C SER A 266 -18.31 -2.19 6.34
N GLY A 267 -17.07 -2.10 5.86
CA GLY A 267 -16.48 -0.89 5.33
C GLY A 267 -14.97 -1.08 5.15
N SER A 268 -14.33 -0.20 4.41
CA SER A 268 -12.88 -0.24 4.23
C SER A 268 -12.16 0.49 5.37
N ILE A 269 -10.98 -0.02 5.74
CA ILE A 269 -10.13 0.48 6.82
C ILE A 269 -8.83 1.03 6.21
N LEU A 270 -8.54 2.30 6.46
CA LEU A 270 -7.27 2.96 6.14
C LEU A 270 -6.62 3.43 7.45
N ALA A 271 -5.69 2.63 7.97
CA ALA A 271 -5.03 2.85 9.27
C ALA A 271 -3.50 2.76 9.11
N VAL A 272 -2.92 3.72 8.38
CA VAL A 272 -1.54 3.61 7.85
C VAL A 272 -0.44 3.45 8.90
N ASN A 273 -0.72 3.83 10.15
CA ASN A 273 0.19 3.74 11.28
C ASN A 273 -0.17 2.61 12.27
N ALA A 274 -1.35 2.00 12.13
CA ALA A 274 -1.90 1.14 13.18
C ALA A 274 -1.53 -0.34 13.02
N ALA A 275 -1.40 -1.04 14.15
CA ALA A 275 -1.62 -2.47 14.20
C ALA A 275 -3.13 -2.73 14.15
N VAL A 276 -3.61 -3.27 13.02
CA VAL A 276 -5.01 -3.63 12.82
C VAL A 276 -5.18 -5.09 13.20
N THR A 277 -6.03 -5.39 14.17
CA THR A 277 -6.39 -6.76 14.53
C THR A 277 -7.88 -7.01 14.28
N GLY A 278 -8.24 -8.22 13.85
CA GLY A 278 -9.62 -8.58 13.56
C GLY A 278 -9.85 -10.07 13.49
N GLY A 279 -11.07 -10.50 13.16
CA GLY A 279 -11.42 -11.92 13.02
C GLY A 279 -11.65 -12.65 14.34
N TYR A 280 -11.92 -11.92 15.44
CA TYR A 280 -12.22 -12.52 16.75
C TYR A 280 -13.60 -13.19 16.80
N SER A 281 -14.63 -12.52 16.27
CA SER A 281 -16.02 -13.00 16.31
C SER A 281 -16.91 -12.45 15.17
N GLY A 282 -16.33 -12.10 14.03
CA GLY A 282 -17.05 -11.59 12.87
C GLY A 282 -16.12 -11.29 11.69
N ASN A 283 -16.70 -11.10 10.51
CA ASN A 283 -15.96 -10.86 9.29
C ASN A 283 -15.66 -9.37 9.10
N ILE A 284 -14.67 -9.08 8.26
CA ILE A 284 -14.44 -7.75 7.72
C ILE A 284 -14.84 -7.77 6.24
N ASP A 285 -15.89 -7.03 5.92
CA ASP A 285 -16.36 -6.81 4.55
C ASP A 285 -15.81 -5.47 4.04
N GLY A 286 -14.55 -5.48 3.62
CA GLY A 286 -13.88 -4.28 3.11
C GLY A 286 -12.39 -4.48 2.84
N THR A 287 -11.78 -3.48 2.20
CA THR A 287 -10.32 -3.37 2.11
C THR A 287 -9.72 -3.06 3.47
N VAL A 288 -8.65 -3.75 3.87
CA VAL A 288 -7.94 -3.53 5.15
C VAL A 288 -6.51 -3.07 4.90
N ILE A 289 -6.20 -1.86 5.34
CA ILE A 289 -4.86 -1.26 5.23
C ILE A 289 -4.35 -0.90 6.63
N GLY A 290 -3.20 -1.46 7.00
CA GLY A 290 -2.58 -1.27 8.31
C GLY A 290 -1.05 -1.19 8.26
N ASN A 291 -0.44 -0.62 9.29
CA ASN A 291 1.00 -0.78 9.50
C ASN A 291 1.36 -2.24 9.76
N SER A 292 0.54 -2.95 10.54
CA SER A 292 0.54 -4.42 10.56
C SER A 292 -0.89 -4.92 10.60
N VAL A 293 -1.13 -6.14 10.10
CA VAL A 293 -2.47 -6.74 10.09
C VAL A 293 -2.40 -8.10 10.77
N THR A 294 -3.36 -8.39 11.65
CA THR A 294 -3.54 -9.72 12.25
C THR A 294 -4.98 -10.15 12.15
N GLN A 295 -5.23 -11.25 11.46
CA GLN A 295 -6.53 -11.88 11.37
C GLN A 295 -6.55 -13.15 12.22
N GLN A 296 -7.41 -13.16 13.23
CA GLN A 296 -7.68 -14.31 14.09
C GLN A 296 -8.52 -15.36 13.36
N ALA A 297 -8.66 -16.53 13.98
CA ALA A 297 -9.21 -17.72 13.33
C ALA A 297 -10.73 -17.71 13.10
N ASN A 298 -11.50 -16.77 13.69
CA ASN A 298 -12.97 -16.87 13.75
C ASN A 298 -13.70 -15.89 12.83
N GLY A 299 -13.00 -15.19 11.94
CA GLY A 299 -13.61 -14.28 10.99
C GLY A 299 -12.77 -14.11 9.74
N GLU A 300 -13.45 -14.00 8.60
CA GLU A 300 -12.84 -13.81 7.29
C GLU A 300 -12.61 -12.32 6.99
N ILE A 301 -11.68 -12.02 6.08
CA ILE A 301 -11.58 -10.71 5.42
C ILE A 301 -12.09 -10.93 4.00
N HIS A 302 -13.33 -10.56 3.73
CA HIS A 302 -13.96 -10.81 2.43
C HIS A 302 -13.44 -9.86 1.35
N ASN A 303 -13.54 -10.29 0.08
CA ASN A 303 -13.17 -9.47 -1.08
C ASN A 303 -14.27 -8.44 -1.38
N VAL A 304 -14.31 -7.35 -0.62
CA VAL A 304 -15.23 -6.21 -0.84
C VAL A 304 -14.39 -4.96 -1.04
N PRO A 305 -13.74 -4.80 -2.21
CA PRO A 305 -12.83 -3.69 -2.44
C PRO A 305 -13.55 -2.35 -2.32
N PHE A 306 -12.83 -1.31 -1.92
CA PHE A 306 -13.39 0.03 -1.86
C PHE A 306 -13.79 0.54 -3.25
N GLN A 307 -15.06 0.92 -3.42
CA GLN A 307 -15.61 1.39 -4.70
C GLN A 307 -15.94 2.89 -4.70
N GLY A 308 -15.79 3.58 -3.56
CA GLY A 308 -16.11 4.99 -3.44
C GLY A 308 -15.29 5.90 -4.37
N ASP A 309 -15.84 7.08 -4.64
CA ASP A 309 -15.23 8.12 -5.45
C ASP A 309 -14.51 9.13 -4.56
N LEU A 310 -13.18 9.13 -4.66
CA LEU A 310 -12.28 10.05 -3.97
C LEU A 310 -11.56 10.99 -4.96
N SER A 311 -12.05 11.11 -6.20
CA SER A 311 -11.42 11.93 -7.25
C SER A 311 -11.33 13.43 -6.91
N SER A 312 -12.15 13.90 -5.96
CA SER A 312 -12.13 15.26 -5.45
C SER A 312 -11.07 15.50 -4.34
N VAL A 313 -10.44 14.44 -3.84
CA VAL A 313 -9.43 14.52 -2.77
C VAL A 313 -8.08 14.90 -3.37
N GLY A 314 -7.42 15.92 -2.80
CA GLY A 314 -6.11 16.37 -3.27
C GLY A 314 -6.14 17.34 -4.45
N GLY A 315 -7.21 18.13 -4.57
CA GLY A 315 -7.44 19.07 -5.66
C GLY A 315 -6.31 20.10 -5.88
N SER A 316 -5.33 19.72 -6.69
CA SER A 316 -4.89 20.48 -7.84
C SER A 316 -4.37 19.46 -8.85
N VAL A 317 -5.03 19.37 -10.01
CA VAL A 317 -4.47 18.74 -11.20
C VAL A 317 -3.21 19.50 -11.61
N VAL A 318 -2.09 19.24 -10.94
CA VAL A 318 -0.78 19.49 -11.52
C VAL A 318 -0.57 18.36 -12.51
N SER A 319 -0.50 18.71 -13.80
CA SER A 319 -0.05 17.85 -14.88
C SER A 319 1.04 16.92 -14.36
N THR A 320 0.85 15.61 -14.50
CA THR A 320 1.81 14.59 -14.10
C THR A 320 3.16 14.91 -14.75
N ALA A 321 4.03 15.59 -14.00
CA ALA A 321 5.44 15.59 -14.32
C ALA A 321 5.86 14.12 -14.33
N PRO A 322 6.65 13.66 -15.31
CA PRO A 322 7.08 12.27 -15.36
C PRO A 322 7.66 11.86 -14.01
N GLU A 323 7.31 10.66 -13.54
CA GLU A 323 7.76 10.17 -12.24
C GLU A 323 9.30 10.18 -12.16
N PRO A 324 9.91 10.29 -10.96
CA PRO A 324 11.37 10.28 -10.81
C PRO A 324 12.05 9.08 -11.49
N SER A 325 11.38 7.93 -11.56
CA SER A 325 11.82 6.74 -12.30
C SER A 325 11.89 7.00 -13.81
N THR A 326 10.95 7.77 -14.36
CA THR A 326 10.93 8.17 -15.78
C THR A 326 12.05 9.15 -16.09
N TRP A 327 12.37 10.07 -15.17
CA TRP A 327 13.55 10.94 -15.29
C TRP A 327 14.85 10.16 -15.20
N ALA A 328 14.95 9.21 -14.28
CA ALA A 328 16.11 8.34 -14.16
C ALA A 328 16.33 7.54 -15.45
N MET A 329 15.26 6.98 -16.04
CA MET A 329 15.31 6.23 -17.31
C MET A 329 15.63 7.13 -18.51
N LEU A 330 15.13 8.37 -18.52
CA LEU A 330 15.43 9.35 -19.56
C LEU A 330 16.89 9.83 -19.50
N ILE A 331 17.39 10.14 -18.29
CA ILE A 331 18.79 10.51 -18.07
C ILE A 331 19.73 9.34 -18.38
N LEU A 332 19.38 8.12 -17.96
CA LEU A 332 20.13 6.91 -18.35
C LEU A 332 20.11 6.70 -19.87
N GLY A 333 18.95 6.84 -20.51
CA GLY A 333 18.79 6.73 -21.95
C GLY A 333 19.68 7.73 -22.70
N PHE A 334 19.62 9.02 -22.34
CA PHE A 334 20.47 10.04 -22.94
C PHE A 334 21.95 9.88 -22.59
N GLY A 335 22.27 9.39 -21.38
CA GLY A 335 23.64 9.07 -20.97
C GLY A 335 24.26 7.97 -21.83
N LEU A 336 23.50 6.91 -22.12
CA LEU A 336 23.94 5.81 -22.99
C LEU A 336 24.10 6.25 -24.45
N VAL A 337 23.18 7.07 -24.97
CA VAL A 337 23.29 7.66 -26.31
C VAL A 337 24.50 8.61 -26.41
N GLY A 338 24.72 9.47 -25.41
CA GLY A 338 25.89 10.35 -25.36
C GLY A 338 27.22 9.58 -25.29
N LEU A 339 27.29 8.52 -24.48
CA LEU A 339 28.47 7.66 -24.38
C LEU A 339 28.76 6.90 -25.68
N SER A 340 27.74 6.41 -26.36
CA SER A 340 27.89 5.72 -27.65
C SER A 340 28.34 6.66 -28.77
N LEU A 341 27.85 7.91 -28.81
CA LEU A 341 28.34 8.93 -29.73
C LEU A 341 29.80 9.33 -29.46
N ARG A 342 30.18 9.56 -28.18
CA ARG A 342 31.55 9.91 -27.80
C ARG A 342 32.57 8.81 -28.10
N ARG A 343 32.16 7.53 -28.11
CA ARG A 343 33.01 6.41 -28.50
C ARG A 343 33.24 6.33 -30.02
N ARG A 344 32.35 6.89 -30.85
CA ARG A 344 32.54 6.92 -32.31
C ARG A 344 33.62 7.92 -32.73
N GLU A 345 33.70 9.08 -32.08
CA GLU A 345 34.74 10.08 -32.41
C GLU A 345 36.15 9.61 -32.08
N LYS A 346 36.33 8.84 -30.99
CA LYS A 346 37.64 8.27 -30.65
C LYS A 346 38.14 7.23 -31.66
N ARG A 347 37.25 6.60 -32.42
CA ARG A 347 37.64 5.66 -33.50
C ARG A 347 38.06 6.39 -34.77
N VAL A 348 37.49 7.56 -35.06
CA VAL A 348 37.88 8.36 -36.24
C VAL A 348 39.24 9.01 -36.03
N LEU A 349 39.54 9.50 -34.82
CA LEU A 349 40.85 10.08 -34.49
C LEU A 349 42.00 9.04 -34.44
N ALA A 350 41.70 7.77 -34.14
CA ALA A 350 42.71 6.71 -34.14
C ALA A 350 43.11 6.23 -35.56
N VAL A 351 42.26 6.46 -36.57
CA VAL A 351 42.54 6.11 -37.98
C VAL A 351 43.33 7.21 -38.70
N GLN A 352 43.40 8.42 -38.14
CA GLN A 352 44.17 9.54 -38.72
C GLN A 352 45.62 9.64 -38.20
N MET A 353 46.04 8.74 -37.30
CA MET A 353 47.39 8.68 -36.71
C MET A 353 48.08 7.33 -36.93
N ALA A 354 47.70 6.60 -37.98
CA ALA A 354 48.38 5.39 -38.46
C ALA A 354 48.95 5.62 -39.85
#